data_AF-A0A2I0ND36-F1
#
_entry.id   AF-A0A2I0ND36-F1
#
_cell.length_a   1.000
_cell.length_b   1.000
_cell.length_c   1.000
_cell.angle_alpha   90.00
_cell.angle_beta   90.00
_cell.angle_gamma   90.00
#
_symmetry.space_group_name_H-M   'P 1'
#
loop_
_entity.id
_entity.type
_entity.pdbx_description
1 polymer ?
#
loop_
_entity_poly.entity_id
_entity_poly.type
_entity_poly.pdbx_seq_one_letter_code
_entity_poly.pdbx_strand_id
1 'polypeptide(L)'
;QTLGRKTGDCDDFTVLFSALYEGAGIKTAVAATPGHIFLLVEMPQGKLPSLVAFEGRKWLPLELTALNEGFMTAWAKGYSQYQASAEKEVKSIAEMVAEYPPLVPLEPFTLSAVLKAFDLEEAYKQTAKEIKAWSGK
;
A
#
# COMPACT_ATOMS: atom_id res chain seq x y z
N GLN A 1 1.75 -2.91 15.59
CA GLN A 1 0.53 -3.08 16.42
C GLN A 1 -0.66 -3.59 15.60
N THR A 2 -0.80 -3.14 14.34
CA THR A 2 -1.86 -3.47 13.38
C THR A 2 -2.04 -4.98 13.09
N LEU A 3 -0.97 -5.71 12.76
CA LEU A 3 -1.05 -7.17 12.50
C LEU A 3 -1.52 -7.98 13.72
N GLY A 4 -1.14 -7.55 14.93
CA GLY A 4 -1.50 -8.25 16.16
C GLY A 4 -2.94 -8.01 16.61
N ARG A 5 -3.55 -6.89 16.20
CA ARG A 5 -4.91 -6.51 16.60
C ARG A 5 -5.97 -6.76 15.53
N LYS A 6 -5.58 -6.91 14.25
CA LYS A 6 -6.51 -6.96 13.09
C LYS A 6 -7.49 -5.77 13.05
N THR A 7 -7.12 -4.68 13.71
CA THR A 7 -7.86 -3.42 13.78
C THR A 7 -6.85 -2.28 13.68
N GLY A 8 -7.16 -1.27 12.90
CA GLY A 8 -6.41 -0.03 12.74
C GLY A 8 -7.27 0.96 11.95
N ASP A 9 -7.02 2.25 12.13
CA ASP A 9 -7.54 3.31 11.28
C ASP A 9 -6.82 3.33 9.91
N CYS A 10 -7.26 4.23 9.04
CA CYS A 10 -6.86 4.25 7.64
C CYS A 10 -5.35 4.51 7.43
N ASP A 11 -4.70 5.18 8.37
CA ASP A 11 -3.26 5.43 8.41
C ASP A 11 -2.45 4.19 8.83
N ASP A 12 -2.93 3.41 9.79
CA ASP A 12 -2.34 2.13 10.22
C ASP A 12 -2.20 1.14 9.04
N PHE A 13 -3.26 1.01 8.24
CA PHE A 13 -3.22 0.19 7.02
C PHE A 13 -2.29 0.76 5.96
N THR A 14 -2.23 2.09 5.84
CA THR A 14 -1.37 2.78 4.87
C THR A 14 0.11 2.51 5.17
N VAL A 15 0.53 2.61 6.42
CA VAL A 15 1.91 2.32 6.85
C VAL A 15 2.25 0.84 6.62
N LEU A 16 1.35 -0.08 6.95
CA LEU A 16 1.59 -1.51 6.76
C LEU A 16 1.77 -1.90 5.29
N PHE A 17 0.86 -1.45 4.41
CA PHE A 17 0.95 -1.78 2.99
C PHE A 17 2.10 -1.05 2.31
N SER A 18 2.39 0.19 2.72
CA SER A 18 3.60 0.90 2.30
C SER A 18 4.85 0.06 2.57
N ALA A 19 5.05 -0.40 3.81
CA ALA A 19 6.21 -1.22 4.16
C ALA A 19 6.30 -2.51 3.34
N LEU A 20 5.16 -3.14 3.02
CA LEU A 20 5.10 -4.33 2.19
C LEU A 20 5.58 -4.05 0.76
N TYR A 21 5.07 -3.00 0.12
CA TYR A 21 5.43 -2.65 -1.25
C TYR A 21 6.88 -2.14 -1.34
N GLU A 22 7.31 -1.28 -0.42
CA GLU A 22 8.70 -0.79 -0.34
C GLU A 22 9.67 -1.96 -0.13
N GLY A 23 9.33 -2.91 0.73
CA GLY A 23 10.09 -4.15 0.94
C GLY A 23 10.17 -5.04 -0.31
N ALA A 24 9.18 -4.96 -1.20
CA ALA A 24 9.18 -5.61 -2.51
C ALA A 24 9.88 -4.78 -3.61
N GLY A 25 10.46 -3.62 -3.27
CA GLY A 25 11.12 -2.72 -4.20
C GLY A 25 10.16 -1.87 -5.04
N ILE A 26 8.88 -1.80 -4.66
CA ILE A 26 7.87 -0.96 -5.31
C ILE A 26 7.70 0.30 -4.48
N LYS A 27 8.01 1.46 -5.09
CA LYS A 27 7.90 2.74 -4.39
C LYS A 27 6.45 3.05 -4.07
N THR A 28 6.28 3.72 -2.94
CA THR A 28 4.99 4.16 -2.43
C THR A 28 5.02 5.62 -1.98
N ALA A 29 3.85 6.23 -2.04
CA ALA A 29 3.58 7.54 -1.50
C ALA A 29 2.23 7.52 -0.76
N VAL A 30 2.02 8.50 0.10
CA VAL A 30 0.78 8.71 0.83
C VAL A 30 0.15 9.98 0.30
N ALA A 31 -1.14 9.91 -0.04
CA ALA A 31 -1.93 11.08 -0.37
C ALA A 31 -3.00 11.30 0.69
N ALA A 32 -2.96 12.44 1.36
CA ALA A 32 -3.95 12.86 2.34
C ALA A 32 -4.86 13.94 1.74
N THR A 33 -6.17 13.79 1.97
CA THR A 33 -7.20 14.78 1.62
C THR A 33 -8.15 14.91 2.82
N PRO A 34 -8.96 15.97 2.93
CA PRO A 34 -9.91 16.08 4.03
C PRO A 34 -10.81 14.84 4.13
N GLY A 35 -10.64 14.07 5.21
CA GLY A 35 -11.42 12.86 5.48
C GLY A 35 -10.92 11.56 4.84
N HIS A 36 -9.86 11.58 4.02
CA HIS A 36 -9.33 10.37 3.36
C HIS A 36 -7.80 10.33 3.30
N ILE A 37 -7.25 9.12 3.39
CA ILE A 37 -5.84 8.83 3.15
C ILE A 37 -5.74 7.68 2.15
N PHE A 38 -4.87 7.84 1.16
CA PHE A 38 -4.69 6.87 0.08
C PHE A 38 -3.25 6.41 0.06
N LEU A 39 -3.05 5.12 -0.20
CA LEU A 39 -1.75 4.61 -0.60
C LEU A 39 -1.60 4.76 -2.11
N LEU A 40 -0.53 5.41 -2.53
CA LEU A 40 -0.12 5.51 -3.92
C LEU A 40 0.97 4.48 -4.18
N VAL A 41 0.74 3.54 -5.09
CA VAL A 41 1.71 2.50 -5.48
C VAL A 41 2.28 2.82 -6.85
N GLU A 42 3.60 2.92 -6.99
CA GLU A 42 4.24 3.31 -8.26
C GLU A 42 3.96 2.27 -9.36
N MET A 43 3.61 2.75 -10.55
CA MET A 43 3.36 1.94 -11.74
C MET A 43 4.19 2.46 -12.92
N PRO A 44 5.50 2.16 -12.97
CA PRO A 44 6.45 2.79 -13.92
C PRO A 44 6.08 2.61 -15.39
N GLN A 45 5.49 1.46 -15.73
CA GLN A 45 5.06 1.12 -17.11
C GLN A 45 3.54 1.07 -17.26
N GLY A 46 2.78 1.57 -16.28
CA GLY A 46 1.33 1.54 -16.29
C GLY A 46 0.74 2.36 -17.45
N LYS A 47 0.00 1.67 -18.34
CA LYS A 47 -0.92 2.28 -19.32
C LYS A 47 -2.39 2.18 -18.86
N LEU A 48 -2.59 1.97 -17.58
CA LEU A 48 -3.92 1.84 -17.00
C LEU A 48 -4.61 3.21 -16.97
N PRO A 49 -5.92 3.29 -17.28
CA PRO A 49 -6.63 4.56 -17.43
C PRO A 49 -6.86 5.34 -16.13
N SER A 50 -6.65 4.71 -14.96
CA SER A 50 -6.95 5.26 -13.64
C SER A 50 -5.71 5.42 -12.75
N LEU A 51 -4.63 5.97 -13.32
CA LEU A 51 -3.41 6.31 -12.59
C LEU A 51 -3.35 7.81 -12.32
N VAL A 52 -2.75 8.19 -11.21
CA VAL A 52 -2.51 9.60 -10.84
C VAL A 52 -1.05 9.96 -11.09
N ALA A 53 -0.81 11.22 -11.43
CA ALA A 53 0.54 11.74 -11.65
C ALA A 53 1.02 12.49 -10.40
N PHE A 54 2.21 12.15 -9.91
CA PHE A 54 2.89 12.85 -8.82
C PHE A 54 4.40 12.74 -9.06
N GLU A 55 5.11 13.88 -9.00
CA GLU A 55 6.55 13.98 -9.28
C GLU A 55 7.02 13.33 -10.59
N GLY A 56 6.27 13.51 -11.68
CA GLY A 56 6.59 12.92 -12.98
C GLY A 56 6.46 11.40 -13.05
N ARG A 57 5.99 10.76 -11.98
CA ARG A 57 5.72 9.32 -11.88
C ARG A 57 4.22 9.04 -11.95
N LYS A 58 3.87 7.81 -12.30
CA LYS A 58 2.49 7.32 -12.32
C LYS A 58 2.23 6.41 -11.13
N TRP A 59 1.08 6.60 -10.50
CA TRP A 59 0.74 5.92 -9.26
C TRP A 59 -0.67 5.35 -9.33
N LEU A 60 -0.84 4.17 -8.74
CA LEU A 60 -2.13 3.55 -8.51
C LEU A 60 -2.64 3.98 -7.13
N PRO A 61 -3.73 4.77 -7.04
CA PRO A 61 -4.30 5.18 -5.76
C PRO A 61 -5.20 4.09 -5.18
N LEU A 62 -4.94 3.69 -3.93
CA LEU A 62 -5.74 2.71 -3.20
C LEU A 62 -6.41 3.37 -1.99
N GLU A 63 -7.74 3.33 -1.96
CA GLU A 63 -8.52 3.55 -0.74
C GLU A 63 -8.53 2.24 0.06
N LEU A 64 -7.60 2.13 1.01
CA LEU A 64 -7.33 0.89 1.73
C LEU A 64 -8.52 0.43 2.59
N THR A 65 -9.38 1.36 3.02
CA THR A 65 -10.60 1.01 3.76
C THR A 65 -11.58 0.19 2.93
N ALA A 66 -11.51 0.28 1.60
CA ALA A 66 -12.34 -0.46 0.66
C ALA A 66 -11.69 -1.74 0.12
N LEU A 67 -10.52 -2.16 0.65
CA LEU A 67 -9.86 -3.40 0.21
C LEU A 67 -10.69 -4.66 0.49
N ASN A 68 -11.51 -4.64 1.55
CA ASN A 68 -12.44 -5.74 1.86
C ASN A 68 -13.57 -5.88 0.82
N GLU A 69 -13.87 -4.82 0.05
CA GLU A 69 -14.79 -4.83 -1.08
C GLU A 69 -14.10 -5.24 -2.41
N GLY A 70 -12.81 -5.58 -2.34
CA GLY A 70 -12.00 -6.03 -3.46
C GLY A 70 -11.06 -4.95 -4.02
N PHE A 71 -9.94 -5.41 -4.59
CA PHE A 71 -8.87 -4.55 -5.11
C PHE A 71 -9.36 -3.54 -6.15
N MET A 72 -10.19 -3.98 -7.10
CA MET A 72 -10.71 -3.11 -8.16
C MET A 72 -11.61 -1.99 -7.59
N THR A 73 -12.38 -2.30 -6.55
CA THR A 73 -13.21 -1.33 -5.84
C THR A 73 -12.35 -0.31 -5.10
N ALA A 74 -11.34 -0.77 -4.35
CA ALA A 74 -10.40 0.08 -3.64
C ALA A 74 -9.66 1.04 -4.58
N TRP A 75 -9.24 0.56 -5.74
CA TRP A 75 -8.58 1.38 -6.76
C TRP A 75 -9.55 2.38 -7.42
N ALA A 76 -10.75 1.94 -7.81
CA ALA A 76 -11.74 2.83 -8.41
C ALA A 76 -12.16 3.96 -7.45
N LYS A 77 -12.38 3.63 -6.17
CA LYS A 77 -12.67 4.62 -5.11
C LYS A 77 -11.49 5.56 -4.90
N GLY A 78 -10.29 5.00 -4.71
CA GLY A 78 -9.07 5.79 -4.53
C GLY A 78 -8.83 6.76 -5.68
N TYR A 79 -9.00 6.33 -6.93
CA TYR A 79 -8.87 7.21 -8.09
C TYR A 79 -9.94 8.30 -8.13
N SER A 80 -11.21 7.94 -7.94
CA SER A 80 -12.32 8.89 -7.98
C SER A 80 -12.21 9.95 -6.88
N GLN A 81 -11.97 9.53 -5.64
CA GLN A 81 -11.85 10.41 -4.48
C GLN A 81 -10.60 11.29 -4.59
N TYR A 82 -9.46 10.72 -4.99
CA TYR A 82 -8.27 11.51 -5.29
C TYR A 82 -8.61 12.58 -6.33
N GLN A 83 -9.17 12.24 -7.48
CA GLN A 83 -9.47 13.25 -8.51
C GLN A 83 -10.46 14.31 -8.05
N ALA A 84 -11.44 13.96 -7.22
CA ALA A 84 -12.45 14.88 -6.70
C ALA A 84 -11.92 15.88 -5.66
N SER A 85 -10.86 15.54 -4.92
CA SER A 85 -10.31 16.41 -3.87
C SER A 85 -9.57 17.61 -4.45
N ALA A 86 -9.98 18.83 -4.14
CA ALA A 86 -9.25 20.04 -4.55
C ALA A 86 -7.93 20.21 -3.80
N GLU A 87 -7.94 19.87 -2.51
CA GLU A 87 -6.79 19.93 -1.62
C GLU A 87 -6.22 18.54 -1.41
N LYS A 88 -4.92 18.40 -1.66
CA LYS A 88 -4.19 17.14 -1.55
C LYS A 88 -2.79 17.42 -1.04
N GLU A 89 -2.38 16.70 0.00
CA GLU A 89 -0.99 16.61 0.39
C GLU A 89 -0.48 15.23 -0.04
N VAL A 90 0.57 15.19 -0.84
CA VAL A 90 1.18 13.93 -1.28
C VAL A 90 2.65 13.93 -0.89
N LYS A 91 3.09 12.89 -0.19
CA LYS A 91 4.48 12.68 0.20
C LYS A 91 4.89 11.24 -0.09
N SER A 92 6.06 11.06 -0.70
CA SER A 92 6.65 9.73 -0.82
C SER A 92 7.10 9.20 0.53
N ILE A 93 7.14 7.88 0.69
CA ILE A 93 7.61 7.28 1.94
C ILE A 93 9.08 7.60 2.19
N ALA A 94 9.89 7.72 1.13
CA ALA A 94 11.26 8.18 1.23
C ALA A 94 11.37 9.58 1.87
N GLU A 95 10.49 10.52 1.47
CA GLU A 95 10.43 11.85 2.08
C GLU A 95 9.96 11.78 3.54
N MET A 96 8.91 10.99 3.83
CA MET A 96 8.39 10.85 5.19
C MET A 96 9.44 10.25 6.13
N VAL A 97 10.24 9.28 5.69
CA VAL A 97 11.34 8.70 6.49
C VAL A 97 12.48 9.71 6.69
N ALA A 98 12.77 10.55 5.69
CA ALA A 98 13.77 11.60 5.83
C ALA A 98 13.33 12.71 6.82
N GLU A 99 12.04 13.06 6.83
CA GLU A 99 11.45 14.05 7.72
C GLU A 99 11.25 13.51 9.15
N TYR A 100 10.81 12.25 9.26
CA TYR A 100 10.50 11.55 10.52
C TYR A 100 11.35 10.27 10.62
N PRO A 101 12.65 10.38 10.91
CA PRO A 101 13.51 9.21 11.03
C PRO A 101 13.06 8.33 12.21
N PRO A 102 13.25 6.99 12.10
CA PRO A 102 12.84 6.08 13.16
C PRO A 102 13.61 6.37 14.45
N LEU A 103 12.89 6.39 15.58
CA LEU A 103 13.47 6.63 16.90
C LEU A 103 14.48 5.55 17.32
N VAL A 104 14.35 4.35 16.76
CA VAL A 104 15.27 3.23 16.96
C VAL A 104 15.89 2.89 15.61
N PRO A 105 17.23 2.80 15.50
CA PRO A 105 17.87 2.33 14.29
C PRO A 105 17.30 0.98 13.89
N LEU A 106 16.86 0.86 12.63
CA LEU A 106 16.42 -0.41 12.11
C LEU A 106 17.64 -1.32 12.00
N GLU A 107 17.73 -2.31 12.87
CA GLU A 107 18.65 -3.42 12.68
C GLU A 107 18.38 -4.04 11.31
N PRO A 108 19.40 -4.25 10.46
CA PRO A 108 19.21 -4.86 9.17
C PRO A 108 18.63 -6.26 9.35
N PHE A 109 17.36 -6.43 8.99
CA PHE A 109 16.73 -7.73 8.95
C PHE A 109 17.02 -8.40 7.61
N THR A 110 17.15 -9.71 7.61
CA THR A 110 17.22 -10.46 6.35
C THR A 110 15.83 -10.93 5.96
N LEU A 111 15.52 -10.89 4.66
CA LEU A 111 14.33 -11.53 4.11
C LEU A 111 14.21 -12.98 4.57
N SER A 112 15.33 -13.71 4.67
CA SER A 112 15.36 -15.08 5.20
C SER A 112 14.87 -15.18 6.66
N ALA A 113 15.25 -14.24 7.53
CA ALA A 113 14.79 -14.23 8.91
C ALA A 113 13.28 -13.94 9.00
N VAL A 114 12.76 -13.02 8.18
CA VAL A 114 11.32 -12.72 8.11
C VAL A 114 10.53 -13.91 7.55
N LEU A 115 11.01 -14.53 6.46
CA LEU A 115 10.43 -15.72 5.82
C LEU A 115 10.44 -16.96 6.72
N LYS A 116 11.31 -17.01 7.74
CA LYS A 116 11.30 -18.08 8.74
C LYS A 116 10.36 -17.77 9.91
N ALA A 117 10.25 -16.50 10.29
CA ALA A 117 9.43 -16.07 11.43
C ALA A 117 7.93 -16.12 11.11
N PHE A 118 7.59 -15.80 9.87
CA PHE A 118 6.26 -16.00 9.30
C PHE A 118 6.42 -17.19 8.36
N ASP A 119 5.68 -18.29 8.53
CA ASP A 119 5.66 -19.40 7.57
C ASP A 119 5.03 -18.92 6.24
N LEU A 120 5.79 -18.10 5.53
CA LEU A 120 5.35 -17.36 4.37
C LEU A 120 5.16 -18.31 3.18
N GLU A 121 5.80 -19.47 3.20
CA GLU A 121 5.62 -20.48 2.18
C GLU A 121 4.23 -21.10 2.27
N GLU A 122 3.77 -21.43 3.49
CA GLU A 122 2.42 -21.93 3.70
C GLU A 122 1.37 -20.84 3.49
N ALA A 123 1.62 -19.62 3.99
CA ALA A 123 0.74 -18.47 3.76
C ALA A 123 0.59 -18.18 2.25
N TYR A 124 1.70 -18.21 1.50
CA TYR A 124 1.69 -18.03 0.05
C TYR A 124 0.90 -19.14 -0.67
N LYS A 125 1.10 -20.42 -0.30
CA LYS A 125 0.35 -21.55 -0.86
C LYS A 125 -1.15 -21.39 -0.64
N GLN A 126 -1.55 -20.98 0.57
CA GLN A 126 -2.93 -20.74 0.93
C GLN A 126 -3.53 -19.59 0.10
N THR A 127 -2.86 -18.44 0.02
CA THR A 127 -3.31 -17.29 -0.78
C THR A 127 -3.36 -17.61 -2.28
N ALA A 128 -2.38 -18.32 -2.82
CA ALA A 128 -2.37 -18.72 -4.23
C ALA A 128 -3.54 -19.66 -4.59
N LYS A 129 -3.94 -20.52 -3.65
CA LYS A 129 -5.12 -21.39 -3.79
C LYS A 129 -6.41 -20.59 -3.79
N GLU A 130 -6.51 -19.58 -2.93
CA GLU A 130 -7.65 -18.66 -2.87
C GLU A 130 -7.77 -17.79 -4.13
N ILE A 131 -6.64 -17.27 -4.64
CA ILE A 131 -6.60 -16.52 -5.91
C ILE A 131 -7.06 -17.39 -7.08
N LYS A 132 -6.60 -18.65 -7.16
CA LYS A 132 -7.06 -19.59 -8.19
C LYS A 132 -8.56 -19.86 -8.11
N ALA A 133 -9.11 -20.00 -6.89
CA ALA A 133 -10.54 -20.18 -6.67
C ALA A 133 -11.36 -18.95 -7.09
N TRP A 134 -10.76 -17.76 -7.04
CA TRP A 134 -11.35 -16.52 -7.53
C TRP A 134 -11.30 -16.39 -9.06
N SER A 135 -10.22 -16.82 -9.70
CA SER A 135 -10.06 -16.75 -11.17
C SER A 135 -10.92 -17.74 -11.98
N GLY A 136 -11.63 -18.65 -11.30
CA GLY A 136 -12.53 -19.65 -11.90
C GLY A 136 -14.03 -19.34 -11.74
N LYS A 137 -14.39 -18.15 -11.23
CA LYS A 137 -15.74 -17.59 -11.23
C LYS A 137 -15.81 -16.40 -12.18
#